data_AF-A0A5C8M5J6-F1
#
_entry.id   AF-A0A5C8M5J6-F1
#
_cell.length_a   1.000
_cell.length_b   1.000
_cell.length_c   1.000
_cell.angle_alpha   90.00
_cell.angle_beta   90.00
_cell.angle_gamma   90.00
#
_symmetry.space_group_name_H-M   'P 1'
#
loop_
_entity.id
_entity.type
_entity.pdbx_description
1 polymer ?
#
loop_
_entity_poly.entity_id
_entity_poly.type
_entity_poly.pdbx_seq_one_letter_code
_entity_poly.pdbx_strand_id
1 'polypeptide(L)'
;MPAQRSSQRRLSHNKLPAFERNLTIKWTGMPILEDDVKRAMEAWLKAQGYSEVVVRLGTRQGYDVEAKDPVSGKLLVIECKGEASTGDQLSRSWPNVAYAMLTALNETENPQKTNEVGLALPDTNEYRDRMFLLQDFCKKQKISVFWVAANGQVARW
;
A
#
# COMPACT_ATOMS: atom_id res chain seq x y z
N MET A 1 -47.22 -45.32 -25.71
CA MET A 1 -46.87 -44.95 -24.31
C MET A 1 -46.18 -46.15 -23.69
N PRO A 2 -44.92 -46.03 -23.25
CA PRO A 2 -44.56 -45.32 -22.01
C PRO A 2 -43.37 -44.35 -22.17
N ALA A 3 -43.18 -43.43 -21.23
CA ALA A 3 -41.98 -42.58 -21.13
C ALA A 3 -41.53 -42.43 -19.67
N GLN A 4 -40.22 -42.33 -19.50
CA GLN A 4 -39.42 -42.61 -18.32
C GLN A 4 -39.24 -41.42 -17.35
N ARG A 5 -39.09 -41.79 -16.07
CA ARG A 5 -38.14 -41.32 -15.04
C ARG A 5 -37.89 -39.81 -14.85
N SER A 6 -38.12 -39.34 -13.62
CA SER A 6 -37.15 -38.49 -12.93
C SER A 6 -37.04 -38.89 -11.45
N SER A 7 -35.81 -39.14 -11.02
CA SER A 7 -35.44 -39.55 -9.67
C SER A 7 -34.72 -38.36 -9.02
N GLN A 8 -35.30 -37.79 -7.96
CA GLN A 8 -34.63 -36.78 -7.16
C GLN A 8 -33.66 -37.47 -6.19
N ARG A 9 -32.37 -37.45 -6.54
CA ARG A 9 -31.27 -37.72 -5.60
C ARG A 9 -31.19 -36.57 -4.60
N ARG A 10 -31.51 -36.84 -3.32
CA ARG A 10 -31.03 -36.03 -2.19
C ARG A 10 -29.53 -36.26 -2.05
N LEU A 11 -28.74 -35.23 -2.30
CA LEU A 11 -27.31 -35.25 -2.01
C LEU A 11 -27.07 -35.01 -0.51
N SER A 12 -26.25 -35.89 0.02
CA SER A 12 -25.74 -35.98 1.37
C SER A 12 -24.78 -34.84 1.71
N HIS A 13 -24.83 -34.42 2.97
CA HIS A 13 -23.68 -34.13 3.83
C HIS A 13 -22.39 -33.65 3.15
N ASN A 14 -22.15 -32.34 3.21
CA ASN A 14 -20.81 -31.79 3.38
C ASN A 14 -20.89 -30.63 4.37
N LYS A 15 -20.77 -30.96 5.66
CA LYS A 15 -20.41 -29.97 6.69
C LYS A 15 -18.94 -29.65 6.47
N LEU A 16 -18.66 -28.43 6.02
CA LEU A 16 -17.30 -27.88 5.99
C LEU A 16 -16.73 -27.94 7.42
N PRO A 17 -15.46 -28.33 7.61
CA PRO A 17 -14.87 -28.39 8.93
C PRO A 17 -14.77 -26.97 9.51
N ALA A 18 -15.21 -26.83 10.76
CA ALA A 18 -15.01 -25.65 11.56
C ALA A 18 -13.51 -25.53 11.88
N PHE A 19 -12.77 -24.81 11.04
CA PHE A 19 -11.38 -24.45 11.34
C PHE A 19 -11.41 -23.29 12.35
N GLU A 20 -11.20 -23.67 13.60
CA GLU A 20 -10.57 -22.91 14.68
C GLU A 20 -10.96 -21.43 14.82
N ARG A 21 -12.01 -21.21 15.61
CA ARG A 21 -12.09 -20.04 16.48
C ARG A 21 -10.99 -20.19 17.53
N ASN A 22 -9.99 -19.31 17.52
CA ASN A 22 -9.40 -18.64 18.69
C ASN A 22 -7.99 -18.18 18.35
N LEU A 23 -7.88 -16.90 17.99
CA LEU A 23 -6.88 -15.95 18.50
C LEU A 23 -7.27 -14.59 17.89
N THR A 24 -8.35 -14.01 18.41
CA THR A 24 -8.54 -12.55 18.26
C THR A 24 -7.50 -11.91 19.17
N ILE A 25 -6.26 -11.82 18.66
CA ILE A 25 -5.33 -10.82 19.15
C ILE A 25 -6.05 -9.50 18.88
N LYS A 26 -6.63 -8.91 19.94
CA LYS A 26 -6.99 -7.51 19.91
C LYS A 26 -5.67 -6.77 19.68
N TRP A 27 -5.37 -6.49 18.42
CA TRP A 27 -4.32 -5.55 18.08
C TRP A 27 -4.61 -4.29 18.88
N THR A 28 -3.68 -3.92 19.75
CA THR A 28 -3.65 -2.57 20.30
C THR A 28 -3.28 -1.68 19.12
N GLY A 29 -4.31 -1.23 18.40
CA GLY A 29 -4.23 -0.47 17.15
C GLY A 29 -3.48 0.83 17.34
N MET A 30 -2.16 0.75 17.35
CA MET A 30 -1.30 1.91 17.26
C MET A 30 -1.26 2.33 15.78
N PRO A 31 -1.46 3.63 15.50
CA PRO A 31 -1.44 4.14 14.14
C PRO A 31 -0.06 3.91 13.52
N ILE A 32 -0.04 3.55 12.24
CA ILE A 32 1.18 3.47 11.43
C ILE A 32 1.61 4.90 11.08
N LEU A 33 2.59 5.44 11.80
CA LEU A 33 3.01 6.83 11.63
C LEU A 33 3.86 6.98 10.36
N GLU A 34 3.99 8.23 9.89
CA GLU A 34 4.73 8.51 8.65
C GLU A 34 6.20 8.06 8.74
N ASP A 35 6.86 8.29 9.89
CA ASP A 35 8.23 7.82 10.11
C ASP A 35 8.32 6.28 10.17
N ASP A 36 7.26 5.57 10.59
CA ASP A 36 7.23 4.10 10.55
C ASP A 36 7.18 3.61 9.10
N VAL A 37 6.38 4.28 8.25
CA VAL A 37 6.32 4.03 6.81
C VAL A 37 7.69 4.28 6.17
N LYS A 38 8.34 5.41 6.47
CA LYS A 38 9.67 5.74 5.95
C LYS A 38 10.73 4.69 6.31
N ARG A 39 10.73 4.21 7.56
CA ARG A 39 11.65 3.16 8.03
C ARG A 39 11.37 1.80 7.39
N ALA A 40 10.10 1.43 7.24
CA ALA A 40 9.74 0.19 6.56
C ALA A 40 10.18 0.21 5.09
N MET A 41 9.99 1.34 4.40
CA MET A 41 10.46 1.54 3.03
C MET A 41 11.98 1.46 2.92
N GLU A 42 12.73 2.06 3.85
CA GLU A 42 14.19 1.94 3.88
C GLU A 42 14.64 0.47 3.90
N ALA A 43 14.09 -0.29 4.84
CA ALA A 43 14.43 -1.70 5.03
C ALA A 43 14.05 -2.53 3.79
N TRP A 44 12.85 -2.29 3.25
CA TRP A 44 12.37 -2.99 2.06
C TRP A 44 13.22 -2.69 0.83
N LEU A 45 13.52 -1.42 0.55
CA LEU A 45 14.32 -1.01 -0.62
C LEU A 45 15.72 -1.63 -0.57
N LYS A 46 16.38 -1.59 0.60
CA LYS A 46 17.68 -2.26 0.80
C LYS A 46 17.58 -3.76 0.56
N ALA A 47 16.53 -4.42 1.06
CA ALA A 47 16.30 -5.84 0.84
C ALA A 47 16.00 -6.19 -0.63
N GLN A 48 15.43 -5.27 -1.41
CA GLN A 48 15.21 -5.42 -2.84
C GLN A 48 16.44 -5.06 -3.69
N GLY A 49 17.57 -4.68 -3.07
CA GLY A 49 18.82 -4.37 -3.78
C GLY A 49 18.91 -2.94 -4.32
N TYR A 50 18.00 -2.04 -3.91
CA TYR A 50 18.17 -0.62 -4.19
C TYR A 50 19.43 -0.07 -3.51
N SER A 51 20.08 0.87 -4.19
CA SER A 51 21.29 1.54 -3.71
C SER A 51 21.02 3.01 -3.39
N GLU A 52 21.98 3.68 -2.74
CA GLU A 52 21.88 5.12 -2.45
C GLU A 52 20.59 5.50 -1.68
N VAL A 53 20.12 4.62 -0.79
CA VAL A 53 18.86 4.81 -0.04
C VAL A 53 19.01 5.95 0.97
N VAL A 54 18.21 7.01 0.79
CA VAL A 54 18.14 8.18 1.66
C VAL A 54 16.75 8.29 2.26
N VAL A 55 16.67 8.46 3.58
CA VAL A 55 15.41 8.62 4.31
C VAL A 55 15.39 9.91 5.13
N ARG A 56 14.32 10.68 4.98
CA ARG A 56 14.10 11.95 5.67
C ARG A 56 13.02 11.81 6.73
N LEU A 57 13.45 11.56 7.96
CA LEU A 57 12.57 11.49 9.12
C LEU A 57 12.12 12.88 9.59
N GLY A 58 10.95 12.94 10.22
CA GLY A 58 10.35 14.19 10.70
C GLY A 58 10.02 15.16 9.57
N THR A 59 10.23 16.46 9.79
CA THR A 59 9.82 17.55 8.88
C THR A 59 10.93 18.03 7.94
N ARG A 60 11.92 17.17 7.64
CA ARG A 60 13.04 17.53 6.76
C ARG A 60 12.56 17.73 5.32
N GLN A 61 13.14 18.70 4.61
CA GLN A 61 12.74 19.03 3.24
C GLN A 61 13.28 18.03 2.20
N GLY A 62 12.50 17.82 1.13
CA GLY A 62 12.78 16.88 0.05
C GLY A 62 11.78 15.72 0.03
N TYR A 63 12.00 14.73 -0.84
CA TYR A 63 11.22 13.50 -0.83
C TYR A 63 11.47 12.71 0.44
N ASP A 64 10.44 12.06 0.97
CA ASP A 64 10.52 11.30 2.21
C ASP A 64 11.54 10.16 2.12
N VAL A 65 11.53 9.44 1.00
CA VAL A 65 12.49 8.39 0.69
C VAL A 65 12.96 8.53 -0.75
N GLU A 66 14.26 8.35 -0.96
CA GLU A 66 14.88 8.29 -2.27
C GLU A 66 15.75 7.04 -2.34
N ALA A 67 15.80 6.38 -3.50
CA ALA A 67 16.68 5.24 -3.71
C ALA A 67 16.94 5.03 -5.21
N LYS A 68 18.09 4.47 -5.56
CA LYS A 68 18.43 4.17 -6.95
C LYS A 68 18.00 2.76 -7.33
N ASP A 69 17.16 2.64 -8.35
CA ASP A 69 16.66 1.37 -8.87
C ASP A 69 17.82 0.54 -9.44
N PRO A 70 18.03 -0.71 -8.95
CA PRO A 70 19.10 -1.57 -9.46
C PRO A 70 18.90 -1.97 -10.93
N VAL A 71 17.68 -1.89 -11.46
CA VAL A 71 17.37 -2.31 -12.84
C VAL A 71 17.50 -1.14 -13.81
N SER A 72 16.78 -0.04 -13.58
CA SER A 72 16.79 1.10 -14.49
C SER A 72 17.96 2.07 -14.25
N GLY A 73 18.58 2.03 -13.06
CA GLY A 73 19.59 2.98 -12.62
C GLY A 73 19.03 4.37 -12.29
N LYS A 74 17.71 4.57 -12.39
CA LYS A 74 17.05 5.84 -12.09
C LYS A 74 16.85 6.03 -10.60
N LEU A 75 16.70 7.29 -10.21
CA LEU A 75 16.26 7.63 -8.86
C LEU A 75 14.75 7.38 -8.74
N LEU A 76 14.37 6.52 -7.81
CA LEU A 76 13.02 6.39 -7.31
C LEU A 76 12.83 7.36 -6.16
N VAL A 77 11.85 8.25 -6.28
CA VAL A 77 11.43 9.17 -5.23
C VAL A 77 10.06 8.76 -4.68
N ILE A 78 9.92 8.71 -3.36
CA ILE A 78 8.74 8.15 -2.70
C ILE A 78 8.20 9.16 -1.70
N GLU A 79 6.94 9.53 -1.86
CA GLU A 79 6.19 10.26 -0.86
C GLU A 79 5.55 9.27 0.13
N CYS A 80 5.81 9.44 1.41
CA CYS A 80 5.30 8.59 2.48
C CYS A 80 4.17 9.32 3.23
N LYS A 81 3.14 8.58 3.62
CA LYS A 81 2.10 9.08 4.51
C LYS A 81 1.82 8.10 5.62
N GLY A 82 1.44 8.61 6.78
CA GLY A 82 1.03 7.83 7.95
C GLY A 82 -0.38 8.14 8.41
N GLU A 83 -0.92 7.28 9.25
CA GLU A 83 -2.14 7.51 10.03
C GLU A 83 -1.97 8.69 11.01
N ALA A 84 -3.09 9.25 11.44
CA ALA A 84 -3.07 10.27 12.48
C ALA A 84 -2.67 9.64 13.83
N SER A 85 -1.76 10.27 14.57
CA SER A 85 -1.44 9.88 15.95
C SER A 85 -2.57 10.21 16.93
N THR A 86 -3.39 11.22 16.59
CA THR A 86 -4.56 11.68 17.34
C THR A 86 -5.59 12.25 16.38
N GLY A 87 -6.88 12.21 16.74
CA GLY A 87 -7.95 12.80 15.93
C GLY A 87 -8.57 11.82 14.92
N ASP A 88 -9.36 12.37 14.00
CA ASP A 88 -10.13 11.59 13.03
C ASP A 88 -9.27 11.14 11.85
N GLN A 89 -9.21 9.83 11.62
CA GLN A 89 -8.44 9.26 10.50
C GLN A 89 -8.98 9.70 9.14
N LEU A 90 -10.29 9.92 9.01
CA LEU A 90 -10.90 10.35 7.75
C LEU A 90 -10.40 11.73 7.33
N SER A 91 -10.34 12.66 8.28
CA SER A 91 -9.77 14.00 8.09
C SER A 91 -8.28 13.99 7.74
N ARG A 92 -7.54 12.91 8.05
CA ARG A 92 -6.10 12.79 7.77
C ARG A 92 -5.80 12.04 6.47
N SER A 93 -6.46 10.92 6.23
CA SER A 93 -6.21 10.02 5.11
C SER A 93 -6.52 10.68 3.76
N TRP A 94 -7.59 11.48 3.67
CA TRP A 94 -7.95 12.18 2.44
C TRP A 94 -6.90 13.22 1.98
N PRO A 95 -6.50 14.22 2.79
CA PRO A 95 -5.47 15.18 2.38
C PRO A 95 -4.11 14.50 2.19
N ASN A 96 -3.81 13.43 2.92
CA ASN A 96 -2.59 12.65 2.72
C ASN A 96 -2.53 12.04 1.33
N VAL A 97 -3.58 11.31 0.92
CA VAL A 97 -3.67 10.71 -0.42
C VAL A 97 -3.63 11.79 -1.49
N ALA A 98 -4.41 12.87 -1.33
CA ALA A 98 -4.43 13.97 -2.30
C ALA A 98 -3.05 14.63 -2.47
N TYR A 99 -2.35 14.91 -1.38
CA TYR A 99 -1.01 15.50 -1.42
C TYR A 99 0.02 14.56 -2.05
N ALA A 100 -0.03 13.28 -1.71
CA ALA A 100 0.89 12.29 -2.24
C ALA A 100 0.68 12.10 -3.76
N MET A 101 -0.59 12.03 -4.20
CA MET A 101 -0.94 12.01 -5.62
C MET A 101 -0.47 13.28 -6.36
N LEU A 102 -0.70 14.47 -5.80
CA LEU A 102 -0.26 15.72 -6.44
C LEU A 102 1.27 15.77 -6.57
N THR A 103 1.99 15.34 -5.53
CA THR A 103 3.46 15.25 -5.55
C THR A 103 3.93 14.30 -6.65
N ALA A 104 3.30 13.13 -6.76
CA ALA A 104 3.62 12.18 -7.81
C ALA A 104 3.34 12.73 -9.22
N LEU A 105 2.21 13.42 -9.42
CA LEU A 105 1.87 14.00 -10.71
C LEU A 105 2.81 15.15 -11.11
N ASN A 106 3.21 15.99 -10.15
CA ASN A 106 4.22 17.03 -10.39
C ASN A 106 5.59 16.44 -10.76
N GLU A 107 5.86 15.20 -10.36
CA GLU A 107 7.05 14.46 -10.74
C GLU A 107 6.93 13.86 -12.14
N THR A 108 5.82 13.16 -12.43
CA THR A 108 5.63 12.46 -13.71
C THR A 108 5.35 13.39 -14.88
N GLU A 109 4.65 14.51 -14.65
CA GLU A 109 4.24 15.44 -15.71
C GLU A 109 5.28 16.53 -16.00
N ASN A 110 6.34 16.63 -15.19
CA ASN A 110 7.40 17.60 -15.44
C ASN A 110 8.45 17.01 -16.41
N PRO A 111 8.58 17.52 -17.64
CA PRO A 111 9.48 16.95 -18.65
C PRO A 111 10.97 17.10 -18.30
N GLN A 112 11.32 17.93 -17.31
CA GLN A 112 12.69 18.08 -16.83
C GLN A 112 13.07 17.01 -15.81
N LYS A 113 12.10 16.24 -15.31
CA LYS A 113 12.31 15.20 -14.30
C LYS A 113 12.29 13.83 -14.97
N THR A 114 13.21 12.97 -14.52
CA THR A 114 13.40 11.63 -15.09
C THR A 114 13.27 10.51 -14.05
N ASN A 115 12.91 10.89 -12.82
CA ASN A 115 12.78 10.01 -11.68
C ASN A 115 11.62 9.03 -11.86
N GLU A 116 11.76 7.86 -11.24
CA GLU A 116 10.63 6.99 -10.96
C GLU A 116 9.91 7.48 -9.71
N VAL A 117 8.60 7.19 -9.62
CA VAL A 117 7.73 7.81 -8.62
C VAL A 117 7.00 6.75 -7.82
N GLY A 118 6.99 6.92 -6.49
CA GLY A 118 6.35 6.03 -5.55
C GLY A 118 5.48 6.76 -4.54
N LEU A 119 4.45 6.07 -4.06
CA LEU A 119 3.64 6.43 -2.91
C LEU A 119 3.75 5.30 -1.89
N ALA A 120 4.06 5.61 -0.63
CA ALA A 120 4.04 4.63 0.45
C ALA A 120 2.95 5.01 1.47
N LEU A 121 1.99 4.12 1.66
CA LEU A 121 0.77 4.35 2.44
C LEU A 121 0.57 3.23 3.47
N PRO A 122 -0.13 3.50 4.60
CA PRO A 122 -0.50 2.48 5.56
C PRO A 122 -1.42 1.43 4.91
N ASP A 123 -1.15 0.15 5.15
CA ASP A 123 -1.99 -0.97 4.71
C ASP A 123 -3.22 -1.12 5.62
N THR A 124 -4.15 -0.20 5.47
CA THR A 124 -5.39 -0.14 6.24
C THR A 124 -6.58 0.04 5.29
N ASN A 125 -7.78 -0.38 5.72
CA ASN A 125 -9.00 -0.20 4.92
C ASN A 125 -9.21 1.26 4.52
N GLU A 126 -8.91 2.19 5.44
CA GLU A 126 -9.10 3.63 5.21
C GLU A 126 -8.31 4.17 4.01
N TYR A 127 -7.05 3.74 3.84
CA TYR A 127 -6.20 4.11 2.71
C TYR A 127 -6.47 3.24 1.48
N ARG A 128 -6.75 1.93 1.66
CA ARG A 128 -7.11 1.00 0.59
C ARG A 128 -8.35 1.48 -0.17
N ASP A 129 -9.41 1.87 0.54
CA ASP A 129 -10.67 2.33 -0.04
C ASP A 129 -10.48 3.60 -0.87
N ARG A 130 -9.60 4.51 -0.42
CA ARG A 130 -9.28 5.75 -1.16
C ARG A 130 -8.50 5.51 -2.44
N MET A 131 -7.59 4.55 -2.42
CA MET A 131 -6.76 4.24 -3.57
C MET A 131 -7.42 3.24 -4.53
N PHE A 132 -8.51 2.57 -4.12
CA PHE A 132 -9.12 1.48 -4.87
C PHE A 132 -9.44 1.86 -6.33
N LEU A 133 -10.10 2.99 -6.55
CA LEU A 133 -10.44 3.48 -7.89
C LEU A 133 -9.26 4.09 -8.66
N LEU A 134 -8.13 4.33 -7.98
CA LEU A 134 -6.93 4.94 -8.55
C LEU A 134 -5.90 3.92 -9.03
N GLN A 135 -6.11 2.61 -8.79
CA GLN A 135 -5.11 1.59 -9.09
C GLN A 135 -4.72 1.58 -10.59
N ASP A 136 -5.69 1.54 -11.48
CA ASP A 136 -5.44 1.54 -12.93
C ASP A 136 -4.82 2.85 -13.42
N PHE A 137 -5.20 3.96 -12.79
CA PHE A 137 -4.59 5.25 -13.06
C PHE A 137 -3.10 5.25 -12.69
N CYS A 138 -2.76 4.81 -11.47
CA CYS A 138 -1.37 4.75 -11.01
C CYS A 138 -0.52 3.85 -11.92
N LYS A 139 -1.04 2.69 -12.33
CA LYS A 139 -0.36 1.81 -13.28
C LYS A 139 -0.08 2.49 -14.63
N LYS A 140 -1.08 3.17 -15.20
CA LYS A 140 -0.92 3.90 -16.47
C LYS A 140 0.10 5.03 -16.36
N GLN A 141 0.09 5.74 -15.23
CA GLN A 141 1.04 6.82 -14.93
C GLN A 141 2.40 6.33 -14.43
N LYS A 142 2.61 5.00 -14.33
CA LYS A 142 3.83 4.38 -13.79
C LYS A 142 4.18 4.86 -12.37
N ILE A 143 3.17 5.19 -11.58
CA ILE A 143 3.29 5.53 -10.16
C ILE A 143 3.22 4.23 -9.37
N SER A 144 4.29 3.89 -8.66
CA SER A 144 4.34 2.71 -7.80
C SER A 144 3.62 2.97 -6.49
N VAL A 145 2.78 2.04 -6.03
CA VAL A 145 2.11 2.16 -4.72
C VAL A 145 2.59 1.04 -3.81
N PHE A 146 3.10 1.44 -2.64
CA PHE A 146 3.61 0.58 -1.60
C PHE A 146 2.68 0.63 -0.38
N TRP A 147 2.27 -0.54 0.07
CA TRP A 147 1.41 -0.74 1.23
C TRP A 147 2.26 -1.21 2.39
N VAL A 148 2.31 -0.40 3.45
CA VAL A 148 3.10 -0.69 4.65
C VAL A 148 2.17 -1.17 5.76
N ALA A 149 2.31 -2.44 6.12
CA ALA A 149 1.57 -3.03 7.23
C ALA A 149 2.19 -2.64 8.58
N ALA A 150 1.41 -2.77 9.66
CA ALA A 150 1.84 -2.40 11.02
C ALA A 150 3.07 -3.18 11.52
N ASN A 151 3.36 -4.34 10.93
CA ASN A 151 4.56 -5.13 11.22
C ASN A 151 5.78 -4.71 10.37
N GLY A 152 5.69 -3.63 9.61
CA GLY A 152 6.73 -3.14 8.70
C GLY A 152 6.85 -3.92 7.39
N GLN A 153 5.99 -4.89 7.12
CA GLN A 153 5.96 -5.55 5.82
C GLN A 153 5.48 -4.56 4.74
N VAL A 154 6.12 -4.62 3.59
CA VAL A 154 5.78 -3.77 2.44
C VAL A 154 5.34 -4.64 1.27
N ALA A 155 4.16 -4.34 0.74
CA ALA A 155 3.63 -4.95 -0.48
C ALA A 155 3.49 -3.89 -1.59
N ARG A 156 3.88 -4.22 -2.82
CA ARG A 156 3.75 -3.34 -3.98
C ARG A 156 2.53 -3.73 -4.83
N TRP A 157 1.80 -2.74 -5.33
CA TRP A 157 0.75 -2.92 -6.35
C TRP A 157 1.29 -3.12 -7.77
#